data_AF-A0A380FP04-F1
#
_entry.id   AF-A0A380FP04-F1
#
_cell.length_a   1.000
_cell.length_b   1.000
_cell.length_c   1.000
_cell.angle_alpha   90.00
_cell.angle_beta   90.00
_cell.angle_gamma   90.00
#
_symmetry.space_group_name_H-M   'P 1'
#
loop_
_entity.id
_entity.type
_entity.pdbx_description
1 polymer ?
#
loop_
_entity_poly.entity_id
_entity_poly.type
_entity_poly.pdbx_seq_one_letter_code
_entity_poly.pdbx_strand_id
1 'polypeptide(L)' 'MVRLNYVVAQLPNPLFQAFFNAGVEAGYNKTPDVNGFRQEGFGPFDSQVHNGRRVSASRAYLHPAMKRKNLDVQNTCIRY' A
#
# COMPACT_ATOMS: atom_id res chain seq x y z
N MET A 1 -9.87 -0.67 -6.03
CA MET A 1 -8.47 -0.94 -5.62
C MET A 1 -8.41 -2.36 -5.09
N VAL A 2 -7.59 -3.24 -5.66
CA VAL A 2 -7.45 -4.62 -5.18
C VAL A 2 -6.71 -4.59 -3.84
N ARG A 3 -7.43 -4.72 -2.72
CA ARG A 3 -6.82 -4.93 -1.40
C ARG A 3 -6.32 -6.37 -1.33
N LEU A 4 -5.09 -6.59 -1.76
CA LEU A 4 -4.31 -7.71 -1.24
C LEU A 4 -4.11 -7.44 0.26
N ASN A 5 -4.06 -8.48 1.10
CA ASN A 5 -3.88 -8.41 2.57
C ASN A 5 -2.50 -7.81 2.97
N TYR A 6 -2.25 -6.58 2.55
CA TYR A 6 -1.04 -5.83 2.82
C TYR A 6 -1.36 -4.72 3.80
N VAL A 7 -0.41 -4.57 4.70
CA VAL A 7 -0.59 -4.12 6.07
C VAL A 7 -0.93 -2.63 6.06
N VAL A 8 -1.98 -2.22 6.78
CA VAL A 8 -2.17 -0.82 7.20
C VAL A 8 -0.85 -0.40 7.84
N ALA A 9 -0.24 0.69 7.36
CA ALA A 9 1.07 1.08 7.86
C ALA A 9 1.02 1.19 9.39
N GLN A 10 1.81 0.38 10.08
CA GLN A 10 2.02 0.54 11.52
C GLN A 10 2.81 1.84 11.67
N LEU A 11 2.19 2.85 12.29
CA LEU A 11 2.76 4.18 12.48
C LEU A 11 3.16 4.37 13.96
N PRO A 12 4.20 3.68 14.47
CA PRO A 12 4.60 3.81 15.86
C PRO A 12 5.24 5.17 16.18
N ASN A 13 5.57 5.97 15.15
CA ASN A 13 6.20 7.27 15.35
C ASN A 13 5.16 8.30 15.84
N PRO A 14 5.37 8.92 17.02
CA PRO A 14 4.43 9.89 17.59
C PRO A 14 4.17 11.12 16.71
N LEU A 15 5.08 11.43 15.77
CA LEU A 15 4.88 12.53 14.81
C LEU A 15 3.65 12.34 13.92
N PHE A 16 3.30 11.09 13.55
CA PHE A 16 2.10 10.86 12.76
C PHE A 16 0.83 11.21 13.54
N GLN A 17 0.79 10.85 14.82
CA GLN A 17 -0.35 11.17 15.68
C GLN A 17 -0.47 12.68 15.89
N ALA A 18 0.66 13.38 16.10
CA ALA A 18 0.69 14.84 16.20
C ALA A 18 0.19 15.52 14.91
N PHE A 19 0.63 15.02 13.73
CA PHE A 19 0.18 15.54 12.44
C PHE A 19 -1.32 15.33 12.20
N PHE A 20 -1.86 14.16 12.54
CA PHE A 20 -3.30 13.90 12.42
C PHE A 20 -4.11 14.81 13.35
N ASN A 21 -3.63 15.06 14.57
CA ASN A 21 -4.30 15.96 15.51
C ASN A 21 -4.30 17.41 14.98
N ALA A 22 -3.17 17.89 14.48
CA ALA A 22 -3.08 19.22 13.87
C ALA A 22 -4.03 19.39 12.67
N GLY A 23 -4.20 18.35 11.84
CA GLY A 23 -5.18 18.36 10.75
C GLY A 23 -6.62 18.50 11.24
N VAL A 24 -6.96 17.85 12.37
CA VAL A 24 -8.27 17.99 13.01
C VAL A 24 -8.46 19.38 13.60
N GLU A 25 -7.43 19.93 14.26
CA GLU A 25 -7.46 21.29 14.80
C GLU A 25 -7.61 22.36 13.70
N ALA A 26 -7.07 22.10 12.51
CA ALA A 26 -7.26 22.95 11.33
C ALA A 26 -8.64 22.82 10.66
N GLY A 27 -9.55 21.99 11.21
CA GLY A 27 -10.93 21.82 10.74
C GLY A 27 -11.13 20.69 9.73
N TYR A 28 -10.12 19.86 9.46
CA TYR A 28 -10.28 18.70 8.58
C TYR A 28 -10.76 17.47 9.34
N ASN A 29 -11.54 16.62 8.68
CA ASN A 29 -12.02 15.39 9.28
C ASN A 29 -10.91 14.34 9.42
N LYS A 30 -10.96 13.54 10.49
CA LYS A 30 -10.17 12.29 10.59
C LYS A 30 -10.91 11.18 9.83
N THR A 31 -10.18 10.35 9.08
CA THR A 31 -10.75 9.18 8.41
C THR A 31 -10.04 7.90 8.87
N PRO A 32 -10.78 6.83 9.24
CA PRO A 32 -10.19 5.54 9.54
C PRO A 32 -9.78 4.78 8.27
N ASP A 33 -10.31 5.17 7.10
CA ASP A 33 -10.00 4.55 5.82
C ASP A 33 -9.97 5.62 4.71
N VAL A 34 -8.77 6.04 4.33
CA VAL A 34 -8.53 6.99 3.23
C VAL A 34 -8.94 6.42 1.86
N ASN A 35 -9.07 5.10 1.75
CA ASN A 35 -9.51 4.41 0.53
C ASN A 35 -11.00 4.04 0.57
N GLY A 36 -11.72 4.48 1.62
CA GLY A 36 -13.12 4.19 1.86
C GLY A 36 -14.07 5.09 1.08
N PHE A 37 -15.32 5.17 1.53
CA PHE A 37 -16.38 5.95 0.89
C PHE A 37 -16.03 7.43 0.69
N ARG A 38 -15.32 8.03 1.66
CA ARG A 38 -14.82 9.41 1.58
C ARG A 38 -13.31 9.40 1.72
N GLN A 39 -12.63 9.83 0.65
CA GLN A 39 -11.17 9.90 0.61
C GLN A 39 -10.60 11.08 1.42
N GLU A 40 -11.36 12.16 1.51
CA GLU A 40 -10.93 13.35 2.25
C GLU A 40 -10.86 13.08 3.76
N GLY A 41 -9.70 13.39 4.32
CA GLY A 41 -9.46 13.37 5.76
C GLY A 41 -8.06 12.89 6.10
N PHE A 42 -7.68 13.11 7.35
CA PHE A 42 -6.38 12.70 7.89
C PHE A 42 -6.51 11.30 8.50
N GLY A 43 -5.59 10.41 8.13
CA GLY A 43 -5.60 9.03 8.60
C GLY A 43 -4.37 8.25 8.15
N PRO A 44 -4.15 7.06 8.71
CA PRO A 44 -3.08 6.18 8.26
C PRO A 44 -3.30 5.76 6.81
N PHE A 45 -2.23 5.79 6.02
CA PHE A 45 -2.25 5.30 4.64
C PHE A 45 -1.86 3.83 4.57
N ASP A 46 -2.59 3.07 3.76
CA ASP A 46 -2.24 1.69 3.45
C ASP A 46 -0.90 1.63 2.70
N SER A 47 -0.08 0.63 3.02
CA SER A 47 1.21 0.42 2.36
C SER A 47 1.31 -0.99 1.78
N GLN A 48 1.86 -1.10 0.57
CA GLN A 48 2.18 -2.39 -0.05
C GLN A 48 3.50 -2.96 0.51
N VAL A 49 3.48 -3.27 1.80
CA VAL A 49 4.61 -3.83 2.56
C VAL A 49 4.13 -5.09 3.27
N HIS A 50 4.97 -6.13 3.22
CA HIS A 50 4.74 -7.39 3.90
C HIS A 50 6.03 -7.86 4.56
N ASN A 51 5.97 -8.20 5.84
CA ASN A 51 7.14 -8.58 6.65
C ASN A 51 8.32 -7.59 6.50
N GLY A 52 8.01 -6.28 6.57
CA GLY A 52 9.00 -5.21 6.48
C GLY A 52 9.62 -4.99 5.11
N ARG A 53 9.16 -5.69 4.06
CA ARG A 53 9.68 -5.56 2.69
C ARG A 53 8.60 -5.06 1.74
N ARG A 54 9.00 -4.21 0.79
CA ARG A 54 8.13 -3.77 -0.32
C ARG A 54 7.60 -4.99 -1.07
N VAL A 55 6.31 -4.95 -1.40
CA VAL A 55 5.68 -5.89 -2.31
C VAL A 55 5.43 -5.19 -3.64
N SER A 56 6.11 -5.65 -4.70
CA SER A 56 5.89 -5.20 -6.07
C SER A 56 4.73 -5.95 -6.71
N ALA A 57 4.22 -5.43 -7.84
CA ALA A 57 3.23 -6.13 -8.65
C ALA A 57 3.71 -7.52 -9.09
N SER A 58 5.00 -7.65 -9.47
CA SER A 58 5.59 -8.96 -9.81
C SER A 58 5.57 -9.92 -8.62
N ARG A 59 5.90 -9.46 -7.41
CA ARG A 59 5.92 -10.32 -6.23
C ARG A 59 4.51 -10.73 -5.78
N ALA A 60 3.54 -9.81 -5.88
CA ALA A 60 2.15 -10.06 -5.50
C ALA A 60 1.42 -10.98 -6.48
N TYR A 61 1.59 -10.77 -7.78
CA TYR A 61 0.77 -11.42 -8.80
C TYR A 61 1.54 -12.38 -9.70
N LEU A 62 2.76 -12.01 -10.13
CA LEU A 62 3.52 -12.79 -11.10
C LEU A 62 4.15 -14.03 -10.45
N HIS A 63 4.91 -13.87 -9.36
CA HIS A 63 5.65 -14.98 -8.74
C HIS A 63 4.74 -16.17 -8.35
N PRO A 64 3.54 -15.96 -7.77
CA PRO A 64 2.62 -17.07 -7.50
C PRO A 64 2.07 -17.73 -8.77
N ALA A 65 1.93 -16.96 -9.85
CA ALA A 65 1.37 -17.40 -11.12
C ALA A 65 2.37 -18.15 -12.03
N MET A 66 3.67 -18.04 -11.80
CA MET A 66 4.73 -18.60 -12.66
C MET A 66 4.68 -20.12 -12.84
N LYS A 67 3.91 -20.86 -12.01
CA LYS A 67 3.72 -22.31 -12.17
C LYS A 67 2.71 -22.68 -13.27
N ARG A 68 1.99 -21.72 -13.84
CA ARG A 68 0.96 -21.97 -14.86
C ARG A 68 1.62 -22.31 -16.20
N LYS A 69 1.16 -23.40 -16.83
CA LYS A 69 1.71 -23.89 -18.11
C LYS A 69 1.54 -22.92 -19.29
N ASN A 70 0.59 -21.98 -19.18
CA ASN A 70 0.28 -20.99 -20.21
C ASN A 70 0.91 -19.61 -19.93
N LEU A 71 1.89 -19.52 -19.03
CA LEU A 71 2.57 -18.28 -18.70
C LEU A 71 4.07 -18.44 -18.96
N ASP A 72 4.60 -17.60 -19.85
CA ASP A 72 6.04 -17.47 -20.10
C ASP A 72 6.52 -16.09 -19.65
N VAL A 73 7.71 -16.03 -19.02
CA VAL A 73 8.25 -14.80 -18.45
C VAL A 73 9.64 -14.56 -19.01
N GLN A 74 9.76 -13.55 -19.86
CA GLN A 74 11.03 -13.13 -20.46
C GLN A 74 11.60 -11.95 -19.66
N ASN A 75 12.77 -12.15 -19.05
CA ASN A 75 13.40 -11.25 -18.08
C ASN A 75 14.56 -10.42 -18.66
N THR A 76 14.72 -10.43 -19.98
CA THR A 76 15.75 -9.65 -20.67
C THR A 76 15.27 -9.30 -22.07
N CYS A 77 15.24 -8.00 -22.39
CA CYS A 77 15.28 -7.58 -23.79
C CYS A 77 16.76 -7.37 -24.11
N ILE A 78 17.36 -8.25 -24.91
CA ILE A 78 18.73 -8.06 -25.39
C ILE A 78 18.69 -6.84 -26.32
N ARG A 79 19.30 -5.74 -25.90
CA ARG A 79 19.58 -4.61 -26.78
C ARG A 79 20.77 -4.98 -27.66
N TYR A 80 20.58 -4.85 -28.97
CA TYR A 80 21.66 -4.82 -29.97
C TYR A 80 22.54 -3.59 -29.79
#